data_AF-A0AAW5S861-F1
#
_entry.id   AF-A0AAW5S861-F1
#
_cell.length_a   1.000
_cell.length_b   1.000
_cell.length_c   1.000
_cell.angle_alpha   90.00
_cell.angle_beta   90.00
_cell.angle_gamma   90.00
#
_symmetry.space_group_name_H-M   'P 1'
#
loop_
_entity.id
_entity.type
_entity.pdbx_description
1 polymer ?
#
loop_
_entity_poly.entity_id
_entity_poly.type
_entity_poly.pdbx_seq_one_letter_code
_entity_poly.pdbx_strand_id
1 'polypeptide(L)'
;MGRKPEPIIDDDDIDLDKEVIHIGDGRRLTEELAEQIAEEAERTSRERSNANLIPGRKSLSGGGEHSPIVQTRVPAQVRARLQAIADRRGVRPSKLLREAIDQFIEREEHRSA
;
A
#
# COMPACT_ATOMS: atom_id res chain seq x y z
N MET A 1 21.23 20.59 8.97
CA MET A 1 19.77 20.63 9.27
C MET A 1 19.62 20.81 10.76
N GLY A 2 19.13 21.97 11.22
CA GLY A 2 18.89 22.22 12.64
C GLY A 2 17.79 21.28 13.14
N ARG A 3 18.00 20.61 14.28
CA ARG A 3 16.93 19.86 14.95
C ARG A 3 15.82 20.86 15.27
N LYS A 4 14.58 20.58 14.83
CA LYS A 4 13.42 21.28 15.38
C LYS A 4 13.36 20.96 16.89
N PRO A 5 13.07 21.95 17.75
CA PRO A 5 12.89 21.68 19.17
C PRO A 5 11.77 20.65 19.37
N GLU A 6 11.92 19.82 20.40
CA GLU A 6 10.89 18.86 20.78
C GLU A 6 9.61 19.62 21.16
N PRO A 7 8.43 19.20 20.65
CA PRO A 7 7.18 19.83 21.02
C PRO A 7 6.87 19.52 22.49
N ILE A 8 6.47 20.56 23.23
CA ILE A 8 5.87 20.40 24.56
C ILE A 8 4.42 19.96 24.31
N ILE A 9 4.04 18.80 24.84
CA ILE A 9 2.67 18.28 24.77
C ILE A 9 2.09 18.38 26.17
N ASP A 10 1.19 19.34 26.38
CA ASP A 10 0.29 19.39 27.54
C ASP A 10 -1.00 18.65 27.16
N ASP A 11 -1.45 17.74 28.03
CA ASP A 11 -2.65 16.90 27.83
C ASP A 11 -3.93 17.59 28.33
N ASP A 12 -3.81 18.81 28.86
CA ASP A 12 -4.93 19.64 29.31
C ASP A 12 -5.59 20.37 28.13
N ASP A 13 -6.93 20.38 28.12
CA ASP A 13 -7.72 21.10 27.13
C ASP A 13 -7.60 22.62 27.35
N ILE A 14 -6.91 23.31 26.43
CA ILE A 14 -6.61 24.74 26.53
C ILE A 14 -7.70 25.56 25.82
N ASP A 15 -8.39 26.42 26.57
CA ASP A 15 -9.36 27.39 26.04
C ASP A 15 -8.64 28.59 25.39
N LEU A 16 -8.66 28.65 24.05
CA LEU A 16 -7.97 29.66 23.23
C LEU A 16 -8.63 31.05 23.24
N ASP A 17 -9.83 31.16 23.80
CA ASP A 17 -10.48 32.46 24.01
C ASP A 17 -9.94 33.15 25.27
N LYS A 18 -9.50 32.37 26.26
CA LYS A 18 -8.91 32.85 27.52
C LYS A 18 -7.39 32.96 27.46
N GLU A 19 -6.72 31.98 26.86
CA GLU A 19 -5.26 31.90 26.80
C GLU A 19 -4.72 32.41 25.45
N VAL A 20 -3.68 33.26 25.46
CA VAL A 20 -3.17 33.89 24.25
C VAL A 20 -1.93 33.14 23.75
N ILE A 21 -2.17 32.14 22.91
CA ILE A 21 -1.11 31.34 22.27
C ILE A 21 -0.76 31.91 20.90
N HIS A 22 0.53 31.96 20.57
CA HIS A 22 1.00 32.36 19.25
C HIS A 22 1.66 31.17 18.54
N ILE A 23 1.37 31.03 17.24
CA ILE A 23 1.98 30.02 16.37
C ILE A 23 3.41 30.47 16.03
N GLY A 24 4.28 29.56 15.58
CA GLY A 24 5.67 29.86 15.23
C GLY A 24 5.89 30.93 14.15
N ASP A 25 4.83 31.39 13.47
CA ASP A 25 4.85 32.52 12.53
C ASP A 25 4.41 33.86 13.16
N GLY A 26 4.16 33.88 14.49
CA GLY A 26 3.76 35.06 15.25
C GLY A 26 2.26 35.37 15.22
N ARG A 27 1.43 34.58 14.54
CA ARG A 27 -0.03 34.77 14.55
C ARG A 27 -0.64 34.21 15.84
N ARG A 28 -1.67 34.87 16.37
CA ARG A 28 -2.46 34.34 17.49
C ARG A 28 -3.23 33.11 17.03
N LEU A 29 -3.08 32.01 17.76
CA LEU A 29 -3.92 30.83 17.64
C LEU A 29 -5.27 31.13 18.31
N THR A 30 -6.33 31.19 17.50
CA THR A 30 -7.72 31.25 17.95
C THR A 30 -8.40 29.91 17.66
N GLU A 31 -9.54 29.65 18.28
CA GLU A 31 -10.32 28.42 18.04
C GLU A 31 -10.64 28.22 16.55
N GLU A 32 -11.12 29.28 15.90
CA GLU A 32 -11.41 29.28 14.47
C GLU A 32 -10.17 28.95 13.61
N LEU A 33 -9.01 29.48 13.97
CA LEU A 33 -7.76 29.21 13.24
C LEU A 33 -7.27 27.78 13.51
N ALA A 34 -7.44 27.27 14.72
CA ALA A 34 -7.10 25.89 15.08
C ALA A 34 -7.93 24.89 14.26
N GLU A 35 -9.24 25.11 14.15
CA GLU A 35 -10.15 24.28 13.36
C GLU A 35 -9.78 24.29 11.87
N GLN A 36 -9.48 25.46 11.31
CA GLN A 36 -9.04 25.59 9.91
C GLN A 36 -7.74 24.82 9.63
N ILE A 37 -6.76 24.89 10.52
CA ILE A 37 -5.48 24.17 10.40
C ILE A 37 -5.71 22.66 10.50
N ALA A 38 -6.58 22.21 11.41
CA ALA A 38 -6.93 20.80 11.56
C ALA A 38 -7.58 20.27 10.28
N GLU A 39 -8.56 20.99 9.72
CA GLU A 39 -9.26 20.58 8.51
C GLU A 39 -8.31 20.52 7.29
N GLU A 40 -7.43 21.51 7.14
CA GLU A 40 -6.42 21.54 6.09
C GLU A 40 -5.41 20.38 6.22
N ALA A 41 -4.98 20.08 7.45
CA ALA A 41 -4.09 18.96 7.73
C ALA A 41 -4.74 17.62 7.40
N GLU A 42 -6.03 17.45 7.72
CA GLU A 42 -6.77 16.25 7.35
C GLU A 42 -6.94 16.10 5.83
N ARG A 43 -7.31 17.18 5.12
CA ARG A 43 -7.42 17.16 3.64
C ARG A 43 -6.08 16.81 3.00
N THR A 44 -5.00 17.46 3.44
CA THR A 44 -3.63 17.18 2.96
C THR A 44 -3.21 15.75 3.27
N SER A 45 -3.58 15.20 4.42
CA SER A 45 -3.30 13.82 4.81
C SER A 45 -4.04 12.82 3.92
N ARG A 46 -5.32 13.05 3.62
CA ARG A 46 -6.14 12.23 2.71
C ARG A 46 -5.64 12.28 1.27
N GLU A 47 -5.17 13.43 0.81
CA GLU A 47 -4.58 13.57 -0.53
C GLU A 47 -3.24 12.84 -0.63
N ARG A 48 -2.37 13.00 0.38
CA ARG A 48 -1.06 12.32 0.43
C ARG A 48 -1.18 10.80 0.59
N SER A 49 -2.15 10.32 1.35
CA SER A 49 -2.35 8.88 1.57
C SER A 49 -2.84 8.15 0.32
N ASN A 50 -3.59 8.83 -0.55
CA ASN A 50 -4.08 8.26 -1.81
C ASN A 50 -3.14 8.51 -3.00
N ALA A 51 -2.30 9.53 -2.96
CA ALA A 51 -1.42 9.90 -4.08
C ALA A 51 -0.36 8.84 -4.44
N ASN A 52 -0.01 7.94 -3.51
CA ASN A 52 1.04 6.93 -3.70
C ASN A 52 0.54 5.48 -3.66
N LEU A 53 -0.78 5.24 -3.62
CA LEU A 53 -1.31 3.89 -3.71
C LEU A 53 -1.29 3.45 -5.17
N ILE A 54 -0.24 2.72 -5.55
CA ILE A 54 -0.25 1.93 -6.80
C ILE A 54 -1.42 0.95 -6.65
N PRO A 55 -2.48 1.04 -7.48
CA PRO A 55 -3.59 0.11 -7.40
C PRO A 55 -3.06 -1.31 -7.45
N GLY A 56 -3.46 -2.13 -6.49
CA GLY A 56 -3.12 -3.54 -6.46
C GLY A 56 -3.48 -4.17 -7.81
N ARG A 57 -2.62 -5.07 -8.30
CA ARG A 57 -2.93 -5.82 -9.53
C ARG A 57 -4.27 -6.53 -9.37
N LYS A 58 -5.13 -6.43 -10.39
CA LYS A 58 -6.50 -6.98 -10.38
C LYS A 58 -6.48 -8.45 -9.93
N SER A 59 -7.50 -8.84 -9.15
CA SER A 59 -7.70 -10.24 -8.79
C SER A 59 -7.89 -11.10 -10.05
N LEU A 60 -7.36 -12.32 -10.01
CA LEU A 60 -7.49 -13.32 -11.07
C LEU A 60 -8.88 -13.96 -11.14
N SER A 61 -9.68 -13.86 -10.07
CA SER A 61 -11.05 -14.41 -10.02
C SER A 61 -12.12 -13.46 -10.58
N GLY A 62 -11.79 -12.19 -10.85
CA GLY A 62 -12.80 -11.17 -11.14
C GLY A 62 -13.66 -10.81 -9.91
N GLY A 63 -14.52 -9.79 -10.04
CA GLY A 63 -15.55 -9.50 -9.03
C GLY A 63 -15.11 -8.95 -7.66
N GLY A 64 -13.81 -8.68 -7.46
CA GLY A 64 -13.31 -8.21 -6.16
C GLY A 64 -13.08 -9.33 -5.14
N GLU A 65 -13.31 -10.58 -5.51
CA GLU A 65 -13.03 -11.75 -4.68
C GLU A 65 -11.53 -12.10 -4.69
N HIS A 66 -11.07 -12.82 -3.67
CA HIS A 66 -9.69 -13.32 -3.63
C HIS A 66 -9.46 -14.43 -4.66
N SER A 67 -8.30 -14.39 -5.32
CA SER A 67 -7.91 -15.44 -6.26
C SER A 67 -7.63 -16.75 -5.52
N PRO A 68 -8.10 -17.91 -6.03
CA PRO A 68 -7.78 -19.21 -5.43
C PRO A 68 -6.27 -19.50 -5.49
N ILE A 69 -5.77 -20.23 -4.49
CA ILE A 69 -4.35 -20.53 -4.33
C ILE A 69 -4.10 -22.03 -4.57
N VAL A 70 -3.17 -22.34 -5.46
CA VAL A 70 -2.63 -23.69 -5.66
C VAL A 70 -1.19 -23.72 -5.14
N GLN A 71 -0.92 -24.56 -4.15
CA GLN A 71 0.40 -24.70 -3.53
C GLN A 71 0.86 -26.16 -3.58
N THR A 72 2.14 -26.38 -3.93
CA THR A 72 2.77 -27.70 -3.94
C THR A 72 4.23 -27.63 -3.52
N ARG A 73 4.77 -28.75 -3.04
CA ARG A 73 6.21 -28.89 -2.72
C ARG A 73 6.94 -29.45 -3.93
N VAL A 74 8.12 -28.90 -4.20
CA VAL A 74 8.98 -29.36 -5.29
C VAL A 74 10.41 -29.54 -4.78
N PRO A 75 11.22 -30.42 -5.40
CA PRO A 75 12.64 -30.50 -5.12
C PRO A 75 13.33 -29.13 -5.33
N ALA A 76 14.35 -28.83 -4.52
CA ALA A 76 15.06 -27.54 -4.56
C ALA A 76 15.58 -27.21 -5.97
N GLN A 77 16.09 -28.21 -6.68
CA GLN A 77 16.54 -28.11 -8.06
C GLN A 77 15.45 -27.67 -9.04
N VAL A 78 14.20 -28.10 -8.84
CA VAL A 78 13.06 -27.69 -9.69
C VAL A 78 12.72 -26.22 -9.44
N ARG A 79 12.68 -25.80 -8.17
CA ARG A 79 12.47 -24.38 -7.81
C ARG A 79 13.54 -23.48 -8.41
N ALA A 80 14.81 -23.89 -8.35
CA ALA A 80 15.92 -23.13 -8.92
C ALA A 80 15.79 -22.97 -10.44
N ARG A 81 15.44 -24.05 -11.15
CA ARG A 81 15.21 -24.01 -12.60
C ARG A 81 14.03 -23.10 -12.97
N LEU A 82 12.93 -23.17 -12.21
CA LEU A 82 11.77 -22.30 -12.42
C LEU A 82 12.16 -20.81 -12.29
N GLN A 83 12.93 -20.47 -11.26
CA GLN A 83 13.41 -19.10 -11.04
C GLN A 83 14.29 -18.62 -12.21
N ALA A 84 15.25 -19.43 -12.64
CA ALA A 84 16.14 -19.08 -13.75
C ALA A 84 15.38 -18.84 -15.08
N ILE A 85 14.32 -19.62 -15.34
CA ILE A 85 13.46 -19.42 -16.52
C ILE A 85 12.68 -18.11 -16.39
N ALA A 86 12.14 -17.81 -15.21
CA ALA A 86 11.39 -16.59 -14.94
C ALA A 86 12.28 -15.35 -15.13
N ASP A 87 13.50 -15.38 -14.59
CA ASP A 87 14.49 -14.31 -14.70
C ASP A 87 14.87 -14.06 -16.17
N ARG A 88 15.16 -15.13 -16.93
CA ARG A 88 15.48 -15.04 -18.36
C ARG A 88 14.33 -14.43 -19.18
N ARG A 89 13.08 -14.69 -18.77
CA ARG A 89 11.88 -14.15 -19.43
C ARG A 89 11.47 -12.76 -18.91
N GLY A 90 12.14 -12.23 -17.89
CA GLY A 90 11.77 -10.95 -17.26
C GLY A 90 10.38 -10.98 -16.60
N VAL A 91 9.91 -12.14 -16.17
CA VAL A 91 8.59 -12.31 -15.54
C VAL A 91 8.70 -12.88 -14.14
N ARG A 92 7.66 -12.70 -13.32
CA ARG A 92 7.59 -13.33 -12.01
C ARG A 92 7.33 -14.83 -12.13
N PRO A 93 7.88 -15.68 -11.22
CA PRO A 93 7.59 -17.11 -11.20
C PRO A 93 6.09 -17.44 -11.15
N SER A 94 5.28 -16.61 -10.46
CA SER A 94 3.83 -16.78 -10.40
C SER A 94 3.11 -16.51 -11.73
N LYS A 95 3.69 -15.73 -12.65
CA LYS A 95 3.15 -15.57 -14.02
C LYS A 95 3.50 -16.79 -14.87
N LEU A 96 4.76 -17.24 -14.78
CA LEU A 96 5.23 -18.44 -15.47
C LEU A 96 4.46 -19.70 -15.06
N LEU A 97 4.20 -19.88 -13.75
CA LEU A 97 3.44 -21.03 -13.26
C LEU A 97 2.01 -21.05 -13.75
N ARG A 98 1.34 -19.88 -13.84
CA ARG A 98 -0.03 -19.80 -14.37
C ARG A 98 -0.08 -20.27 -15.82
N GLU A 99 0.78 -19.70 -16.66
CA GLU A 99 0.90 -20.11 -18.07
C GLU A 99 1.19 -21.61 -18.21
N ALA A 100 2.07 -22.16 -17.37
CA ALA A 100 2.40 -23.58 -17.40
C ALA A 100 1.23 -24.48 -16.98
N ILE A 101 0.43 -24.04 -15.99
CA ILE A 101 -0.77 -24.75 -15.54
C ILE A 101 -1.84 -24.70 -16.63
N ASP A 102 -2.10 -23.53 -17.22
CA ASP A 102 -3.10 -23.37 -18.29
C ASP A 102 -2.77 -24.30 -19.47
N GLN A 103 -1.53 -24.26 -19.96
CA GLN A 103 -1.06 -25.14 -21.04
C GLN A 103 -1.11 -26.63 -20.67
N PHE A 104 -0.92 -26.97 -19.39
CA PHE A 104 -1.03 -28.35 -18.93
C PHE A 104 -2.48 -28.82 -18.96
N ILE A 105 -3.41 -28.01 -18.47
CA ILE A 105 -4.85 -28.31 -18.51
C ILE A 105 -5.32 -28.48 -19.96
N GLU A 106 -5.00 -27.53 -20.84
CA GLU A 106 -5.36 -27.61 -22.27
C GLU A 106 -4.88 -28.93 -22.90
N ARG A 107 -3.63 -29.34 -22.63
CA ARG A 107 -3.08 -30.60 -23.15
C ARG A 107 -3.81 -31.84 -22.64
N GLU A 108 -4.22 -31.86 -21.38
CA GLU A 108 -4.92 -33.02 -20.78
C GLU A 108 -6.39 -33.08 -21.21
N GLU A 109 -7.05 -31.92 -21.37
CA GLU A 109 -8.41 -31.84 -21.91
C GLU A 109 -8.45 -32.31 -23.38
N HIS A 110 -7.47 -31.91 -24.19
CA HIS A 110 -7.35 -32.38 -25.58
C HIS A 110 -7.01 -33.86 -25.73
N ARG A 111 -6.37 -34.48 -24.73
CA ARG A 111 -6.05 -35.91 -24.74
C ARG A 111 -7.24 -36.79 -24.34
N SER A 112 -8.21 -36.20 -23.65
CA SER A 112 -9.39 -36.88 -23.10
C SER A 112 -10.61 -36.83 -24.03
N ALA A 113 -10.47 -36.23 -25.23
CA ALA A 113 -11.47 -36.14 -26.29
C ALA A 113 -11.12 -37.05 -27.47
#